data_AF-A0A2S9FMS0-F1
#
_entry.id   AF-A0A2S9FMS0-F1
#
_cell.length_a   1.000
_cell.length_b   1.000
_cell.length_c   1.000
_cell.angle_alpha   90.00
_cell.angle_beta   90.00
_cell.angle_gamma   90.00
#
_symmetry.space_group_name_H-M   'P 1'
#
loop_
_entity.id
_entity.type
_entity.pdbx_description
1 polymer ?
#
loop_
_entity_poly.entity_id
_entity_poly.type
_entity_poly.pdbx_seq_one_letter_code
_entity_poly.pdbx_strand_id
1 'polypeptide(L)' 'PTFLAMTGYEQVRSIAAELAGDREAARRVELTLPDTGVCNGAGVFDSPEGENTDSGCCGSAPASPQPLSLSLNPVGG' A
#
# COMPACT_ATOMS: atom_id res chain seq x y z
N PRO A 1 13.77 8.37 1.65
CA PRO A 1 12.32 8.48 1.92
C PRO A 1 11.79 7.10 2.35
N THR A 2 10.76 7.02 3.21
CA THR A 2 10.19 5.73 3.65
C THR A 2 9.37 5.07 2.54
N PHE A 3 9.06 3.77 2.67
CA PHE A 3 8.17 3.07 1.72
C PHE A 3 6.83 3.82 1.55
N LEU A 4 6.21 4.20 2.66
CA LEU A 4 4.94 4.94 2.65
C LEU A 4 5.08 6.32 2.01
N ALA A 5 6.20 7.02 2.26
CA ALA A 5 6.44 8.32 1.63
C ALA A 5 6.63 8.20 0.11
N MET A 6 7.37 7.17 -0.37
CA MET A 6 7.58 6.96 -1.81
C MET A 6 6.30 6.53 -2.53
N THR A 7 5.60 5.54 -1.97
CA THR A 7 4.34 5.05 -2.55
C THR A 7 3.22 6.09 -2.46
N GLY A 8 3.16 6.87 -1.37
CA GLY A 8 2.22 7.98 -1.23
C GLY A 8 2.50 9.11 -2.21
N TYR A 9 3.77 9.49 -2.39
CA TYR A 9 4.17 10.48 -3.39
C TYR A 9 3.75 10.06 -4.80
N GLU A 10 4.02 8.81 -5.19
CA GLU A 10 3.65 8.31 -6.52
C GLU A 10 2.13 8.36 -6.78
N GLN A 11 1.33 8.00 -5.77
CA GLN A 11 -0.12 8.09 -5.86
C GLN A 11 -0.58 9.53 -6.08
N VAL A 12 -0.06 10.47 -5.28
CA VAL A 12 -0.42 11.89 -5.41
C VAL A 12 0.02 12.45 -6.76
N ARG A 13 1.20 12.07 -7.27
CA ARG A 13 1.69 12.46 -8.60
C ARG A 13 0.73 12.02 -9.70
N SER A 14 0.31 10.75 -9.69
CA SER A 14 -0.63 10.19 -10.67
C SER A 14 -1.99 10.91 -10.62
N ILE A 15 -2.52 11.15 -9.42
CA ILE A 15 -3.79 11.88 -9.22
C ILE A 15 -3.68 13.31 -9.75
N ALA A 16 -2.61 14.03 -9.41
CA ALA A 16 -2.40 15.40 -9.85
C ALA A 16 -2.33 15.50 -11.38
N ALA A 17 -1.68 14.54 -12.05
CA ALA A 17 -1.62 14.48 -13.51
C ALA A 17 -3.00 14.26 -14.13
N GLU A 18 -3.82 13.36 -13.58
CA GLU A 18 -5.19 13.14 -14.09
C GLU A 18 -6.06 14.38 -13.90
N LEU A 19 -5.97 15.04 -12.74
CA LEU A 19 -6.69 16.30 -12.47
C LEU A 19 -6.25 17.44 -13.40
N ALA A 20 -5.00 17.43 -13.84
CA ALA A 20 -4.48 18.36 -14.85
C ALA A 20 -4.82 17.96 -16.29
N GLY A 21 -5.44 16.79 -16.52
CA GLY A 21 -5.81 16.28 -17.84
C GLY A 21 -4.69 15.53 -18.57
N ASP A 22 -3.52 15.33 -17.95
CA ASP A 22 -2.43 14.54 -18.53
C ASP A 22 -2.58 13.05 -18.20
N ARG A 23 -3.48 12.40 -18.94
CA ARG A 23 -3.80 10.97 -18.81
C ARG A 23 -2.65 10.04 -19.11
N GLU A 24 -1.71 10.47 -19.94
CA GLU A 24 -0.54 9.66 -20.24
C GLU A 24 0.44 9.72 -19.06
N ALA A 25 0.64 10.88 -18.45
CA ALA A 25 1.42 11.00 -17.22
C ALA A 25 0.80 10.28 -16.03
N ALA A 26 -0.52 10.37 -15.86
CA ALA A 26 -1.24 9.69 -14.79
C ALA A 26 -1.05 8.16 -14.85
N ARG A 27 -0.92 7.60 -16.06
CA ARG A 27 -0.75 6.15 -16.29
C ARG A 27 0.70 5.67 -16.24
N ARG A 28 1.69 6.55 -16.25
CA ARG A 28 3.10 6.15 -16.08
C ARG A 28 3.34 5.74 -14.63
N VAL A 29 4.15 4.71 -14.43
CA VAL A 29 4.68 4.33 -13.11
C VAL A 29 6.12 4.80 -13.03
N GLU A 30 6.38 5.74 -12.12
CA GLU A 30 7.72 6.32 -11.87
C GLU A 30 8.26 5.93 -10.47
N LEU A 31 7.61 4.97 -9.83
CA LEU A 31 8.02 4.41 -8.54
C LEU A 31 9.14 3.39 -8.69
N THR A 32 10.26 3.65 -8.02
CA THR A 32 11.34 2.66 -7.81
C THR A 32 11.36 2.28 -6.33
N LEU A 33 11.20 0.99 -6.05
CA LEU A 33 11.26 0.44 -4.69
C LEU A 33 12.58 -0.31 -4.48
N PRO A 34 13.14 -0.30 -3.26
CA PRO A 34 14.25 -1.18 -2.90
C PRO A 34 13.85 -2.66 -3.03
N ASP A 35 14.80 -3.53 -3.38
CA ASP A 35 14.58 -4.97 -3.52
C ASP A 35 14.14 -5.65 -2.22
N THR A 36 14.49 -5.06 -1.07
CA THR A 36 13.99 -5.51 0.24
C THR A 36 12.57 -4.97 0.45
N GLY A 37 11.59 -5.85 0.27
CA GLY A 37 10.17 -5.55 0.48
C GLY A 37 9.82 -5.07 1.89
N VAL A 38 8.59 -4.61 2.06
CA VAL A 38 8.06 -3.83 3.19
C VAL A 38 7.94 -4.59 4.52
N CYS A 39 8.67 -5.69 4.71
CA CYS A 39 8.53 -6.57 5.86
C CYS A 39 8.90 -5.94 7.22
N ASN A 40 9.39 -4.68 7.25
CA ASN A 40 9.76 -3.96 8.49
C ASN A 40 9.09 -2.59 8.68
N GLY A 41 8.13 -2.17 7.85
CA GLY A 41 7.90 -0.73 7.62
C GLY A 41 6.52 -0.16 7.88
N ALA A 42 6.03 -0.12 9.13
CA ALA A 42 5.08 0.92 9.60
C ALA A 42 4.90 1.04 11.14
N GLY A 43 5.76 0.45 11.97
CA GLY A 43 5.44 0.27 13.40
C GLY A 43 6.51 0.59 14.45
N VAL A 44 7.73 1.00 14.09
CA VAL A 44 8.72 1.40 15.10
C VAL A 44 8.57 2.89 15.40
N PHE A 45 7.41 3.26 15.95
CA PHE A 45 7.23 4.54 16.61
C PHE A 45 7.68 4.38 18.06
N ASP A 46 8.92 4.79 18.33
CA ASP A 46 9.38 5.34 19.61
C ASP A 46 8.84 4.67 20.89
N SER A 47 9.26 3.44 21.19
CA SER A 47 9.10 2.85 22.51
C SER A 47 10.30 1.97 22.86
N PRO A 48 11.06 2.29 23.92
CA PRO A 48 12.20 1.51 24.36
C PRO A 48 11.77 0.30 25.19
N GLU A 49 10.78 -0.47 24.75
CA GLU A 49 10.42 -1.75 25.38
C GLU A 49 9.59 -2.56 24.39
N GLY A 50 10.07 -3.78 24.14
CA GLY A 50 9.56 -4.67 23.12
C GLY A 50 8.17 -5.24 23.42
N GLU A 51 7.77 -6.14 22.53
CA GLU A 51 6.53 -6.92 22.52
C GLU A 51 5.38 -6.27 21.74
N ASN A 52 5.42 -6.45 20.42
CA ASN A 52 4.25 -6.72 19.56
C ASN A 52 4.76 -7.36 18.25
N THR A 53 5.28 -8.58 18.36
CA THR A 53 5.48 -9.45 17.19
C THR A 53 4.11 -10.00 16.82
N ASP A 54 3.62 -9.67 15.63
CA ASP A 54 2.43 -10.22 14.94
C ASP A 54 1.20 -9.29 14.78
N SER A 55 1.40 -8.05 14.31
CA SER A 55 0.31 -7.28 13.66
C SER A 55 0.67 -6.68 12.30
N GLY A 56 1.79 -7.08 11.71
CA GLY A 56 2.16 -6.71 10.35
C GLY A 56 1.40 -7.53 9.30
N CYS A 57 1.17 -6.95 8.14
CA CYS A 57 0.54 -7.55 6.94
C CYS A 57 1.16 -8.89 6.46
N CYS A 58 2.22 -9.38 7.10
CA CYS A 58 2.96 -10.61 6.79
C CYS A 58 2.68 -11.76 7.78
N GLY A 59 1.47 -11.86 8.33
CA GLY A 59 1.03 -13.11 8.97
C GLY A 59 1.12 -14.29 8.00
N SER A 60 1.45 -15.49 8.50
CA SER A 60 1.64 -16.71 7.69
C SER A 60 0.55 -16.85 6.62
N ALA A 61 0.96 -16.87 5.35
CA ALA A 61 0.02 -17.02 4.23
C ALA A 61 -0.76 -18.34 4.38
N PRO A 62 -2.09 -18.35 4.14
CA PRO A 62 -2.88 -19.57 4.18
C PRO A 62 -2.36 -20.55 3.11
N ALA A 63 -2.29 -21.84 3.46
CA ALA A 63 -1.78 -22.91 2.60
C ALA A 63 -2.59 -23.12 1.30
N SER A 64 -3.73 -22.45 1.16
CA SER A 64 -4.58 -22.48 -0.04
C SER A 64 -5.32 -21.15 -0.22
N PRO A 65 -5.55 -20.70 -1.47
CA PRO A 65 -6.35 -19.51 -1.74
C PRO A 65 -7.77 -19.69 -1.20
N GLN A 66 -8.20 -18.77 -0.33
CA GLN A 66 -9.55 -18.73 0.21
C GLN A 66 -10.44 -17.95 -0.76
N PRO A 67 -11.56 -18.52 -1.24
CA PRO A 67 -12.51 -17.76 -2.05
C PRO A 67 -13.15 -16.66 -1.18
N LEU A 68 -12.98 -15.41 -1.60
CA LEU A 68 -13.65 -14.26 -1.00
C LEU A 68 -14.88 -13.94 -1.84
N SER A 69 -16.06 -14.03 -1.23
CA SER A 69 -17.30 -13.53 -1.84
C SER A 69 -17.38 -12.02 -1.63
N LEU A 70 -17.15 -11.26 -2.69
CA LEU A 70 -17.43 -9.82 -2.69
C LEU A 70 -18.92 -9.62 -2.97
N SER A 71 -19.70 -9.32 -1.94
CA SER A 71 -21.05 -8.81 -2.12
C SER A 71 -20.97 -7.37 -2.61
N LEU A 72 -21.46 -7.11 -3.82
CA LEU A 72 -21.73 -5.75 -4.27
C LEU A 72 -22.94 -5.28 -3.47
N ASN A 73 -22.71 -4.38 -2.50
CA ASN A 73 -23.80 -3.65 -1.91
C ASN A 73 -24.31 -2.67 -2.99
N PRO A 74 -25.54 -2.79 -3.49
CA PRO A 74 -26.06 -1.83 -4.45
C PRO A 74 -26.17 -0.49 -3.73
N VAL A 75 -25.22 0.41 -3.98
CA VAL A 75 -25.39 1.82 -3.65
C VAL A 75 -26.40 2.37 -4.64
N GLY A 76 -27.66 2.48 -4.24
CA GLY A 76 -28.65 3.26 -4.97
C GLY A 76 -30.10 2.79 -4.81
N GLY A 77 -30.87 3.62 -4.10
CA GLY A 77 -32.33 3.61 -3.99
C GLY A 77 -32.76 4.76 -3.10
#